data_AF-A0A8C5GDR7-F1
#
_entry.id   AF-A0A8C5GDR7-F1
#
_cell.length_a   1.000
_cell.length_b   1.000
_cell.length_c   1.000
_cell.angle_alpha   90.00
_cell.angle_beta   90.00
_cell.angle_gamma   90.00
#
_symmetry.space_group_name_H-M   'P 1'
#
loop_
_entity.id
_entity.type
_entity.pdbx_description
1 polymer ?
#
loop_
_entity_poly.entity_id
_entity_poly.type
_entity_poly.pdbx_seq_one_letter_code
_entity_poly.pdbx_strand_id
1 'polypeptide(L)'
;PTLTTAFQKLAEKLTILNDRGIGMLTRVYNIKKACGDPKAKPSYLVDKNLESAVKFIVRKFPTVETRNNNQQLAQLQKEKSEILKNLALYYFTFVDVMEFKDHVCELLNTIDACQVFFDITVNFDLTKNYLDLVVTYTTLMTVLSRIEERKAIIGLYNYAHEMTHGASDREYPRLGQMIVDYENPLKKMMEEFVPHGKSLSDALISLQMVYPRRNLSADQWRNAQLLSLISAPSTMLNPAQSDTMPCEYLSLDTMEKWIVFGFILCHGVLNSDAAALSLWKLALQSSTCLCLFRDEVFHIHKAAEDLFVNIRGYNKRINDIRECKEQALSHACRRKFLRSALKELATVLADQPGLLGPKALFVFMALSFARDEIIWLLRHADNIQKKSTDDFIDKHIAELIFYMEELRAHVRKYGPVMQRYYVQYLSGFDAVVLNELMCFLSA
;
A
#
# COMPACT_ATOMS: atom_id res chain seq x y z
N PRO A 1 3.50 28.19 -22.79
CA PRO A 1 3.91 26.91 -22.14
C PRO A 1 3.20 26.61 -20.81
N THR A 2 2.62 27.61 -20.13
CA THR A 2 2.00 27.49 -18.80
C THR A 2 0.52 27.10 -18.79
N LEU A 3 -0.22 27.19 -19.91
CA LEU A 3 -1.63 26.80 -19.97
C LEU A 3 -1.86 25.28 -20.06
N THR A 4 -0.85 24.48 -20.44
CA THR A 4 -1.02 23.02 -20.65
C THR A 4 -0.93 22.18 -19.37
N THR A 5 -0.44 22.72 -18.26
CA THR A 5 -0.35 22.01 -16.97
C THR A 5 -1.69 21.95 -16.25
N ALA A 6 -2.53 22.98 -16.36
CA ALA A 6 -3.86 23.02 -15.74
C ALA A 6 -4.84 21.97 -16.32
N PHE A 7 -4.63 21.50 -17.56
CA PHE A 7 -5.47 20.50 -18.22
C PHE A 7 -5.02 19.05 -18.01
N GLN A 8 -4.03 18.79 -17.15
CA GLN A 8 -3.51 17.43 -16.94
C GLN A 8 -4.44 16.53 -16.09
N LYS A 9 -5.42 17.13 -15.41
CA LYS A 9 -6.43 16.42 -14.59
C LYS A 9 -5.79 15.46 -13.58
N LEU A 10 -4.74 15.91 -12.90
CA LEU A 10 -3.93 15.07 -12.00
C LEU A 10 -4.78 14.50 -10.87
N ALA A 11 -5.64 15.32 -10.26
CA ALA A 11 -6.51 14.88 -9.18
C ALA A 11 -7.46 13.76 -9.63
N GLU A 12 -8.10 13.91 -10.79
CA GLU A 12 -9.02 12.91 -11.33
C GLU A 12 -8.29 11.63 -11.74
N LYS A 13 -7.18 11.74 -12.47
CA LYS A 13 -6.38 10.58 -12.89
C LYS A 13 -5.84 9.80 -11.69
N LEU A 14 -5.28 10.49 -10.69
CA LEU A 14 -4.79 9.88 -9.46
C LEU A 14 -5.92 9.17 -8.71
N THR A 15 -7.08 9.80 -8.57
CA THR A 15 -8.24 9.22 -7.87
C THR A 15 -8.72 7.95 -8.56
N ILE A 16 -8.92 8.00 -9.88
CA ILE A 16 -9.42 6.88 -10.68
C ILE A 16 -8.41 5.72 -10.69
N LEU A 17 -7.12 6.02 -10.87
CA LEU A 17 -6.09 4.98 -10.91
C LEU A 17 -5.86 4.34 -9.53
N ASN A 18 -5.91 5.11 -8.44
CA ASN A 18 -5.82 4.52 -7.10
C ASN A 18 -6.96 3.53 -6.85
N ASP A 19 -8.20 3.90 -7.15
CA ASP A 19 -9.34 2.99 -7.01
C ASP A 19 -9.22 1.75 -7.92
N ARG A 20 -8.86 1.96 -9.20
CA ARG A 20 -8.62 0.87 -10.15
C ARG A 20 -7.52 -0.07 -9.66
N GLY A 21 -6.44 0.45 -9.08
CA GLY A 21 -5.33 -0.32 -8.54
C GLY A 21 -5.73 -1.25 -7.40
N ILE A 22 -6.61 -0.80 -6.49
CA ILE A 22 -7.18 -1.66 -5.44
C ILE A 22 -8.05 -2.79 -6.05
N GLY A 23 -8.83 -2.47 -7.08
CA GLY A 23 -9.59 -3.45 -7.84
C GLY A 23 -8.67 -4.50 -8.48
N MET A 24 -7.56 -4.08 -9.08
CA MET A 24 -6.57 -5.00 -9.67
C MET A 24 -5.88 -5.86 -8.63
N LEU A 25 -5.43 -5.29 -7.52
CA LEU A 25 -4.87 -6.04 -6.39
C LEU A 25 -5.82 -7.12 -5.89
N THR A 26 -7.12 -6.79 -5.78
CA THR A 26 -8.15 -7.74 -5.35
C THR A 26 -8.28 -8.92 -6.32
N ARG A 27 -8.30 -8.64 -7.63
CA ARG A 27 -8.41 -9.69 -8.66
C ARG A 27 -7.16 -10.57 -8.70
N VAL A 28 -5.98 -9.96 -8.72
CA VAL A 28 -4.68 -10.67 -8.74
C VAL A 28 -4.50 -11.49 -7.47
N TYR A 29 -4.90 -10.97 -6.31
CA TYR A 29 -4.90 -11.71 -5.05
C TYR A 29 -5.76 -12.98 -5.14
N ASN A 30 -6.98 -12.88 -5.66
CA ASN A 30 -7.86 -14.04 -5.80
C ASN A 30 -7.29 -15.09 -6.77
N ILE A 31 -6.68 -14.65 -7.88
CA ILE A 31 -5.98 -15.55 -8.82
C ILE A 31 -4.82 -16.25 -8.09
N LYS A 32 -4.01 -15.51 -7.33
CA LYS A 32 -2.91 -16.10 -6.55
C LYS A 32 -3.42 -17.17 -5.58
N LYS A 33 -4.48 -16.89 -4.82
CA LYS A 33 -5.05 -17.86 -3.87
C LYS A 33 -5.62 -19.09 -4.58
N ALA A 34 -6.37 -18.91 -5.66
CA ALA A 34 -6.93 -20.02 -6.43
C ALA A 34 -5.84 -20.88 -7.09
N CYS A 35 -4.80 -20.27 -7.67
CA CYS A 35 -3.70 -21.01 -8.28
C CYS A 35 -2.77 -21.68 -7.26
N GLY A 36 -2.70 -21.17 -6.02
CA GLY A 36 -1.93 -21.73 -4.93
C GLY A 36 -2.61 -22.90 -4.19
N ASP A 37 -3.94 -23.03 -4.30
CA ASP A 37 -4.68 -24.17 -3.78
C ASP A 37 -4.86 -25.26 -4.86
N PRO A 38 -4.29 -26.46 -4.70
CA PRO A 38 -4.44 -27.56 -5.65
C PRO A 38 -5.90 -27.94 -5.95
N LYS A 39 -6.85 -27.62 -5.07
CA LYS A 39 -8.28 -27.89 -5.26
C LYS A 39 -9.01 -26.82 -6.09
N ALA A 40 -8.50 -25.60 -6.12
CA ALA A 40 -9.08 -24.47 -6.84
C ALA A 40 -8.32 -24.10 -8.13
N LYS A 41 -7.11 -24.67 -8.30
CA LYS A 41 -6.26 -24.46 -9.47
C LYS A 41 -6.98 -24.90 -10.75
N PRO A 42 -6.86 -24.15 -11.87
CA PRO A 42 -7.38 -24.59 -13.16
C PRO A 42 -6.94 -26.01 -13.50
N SER A 43 -7.88 -26.88 -13.88
CA SER A 43 -7.64 -28.32 -14.10
C SER A 43 -6.52 -28.59 -15.10
N TYR A 44 -6.35 -27.72 -16.11
CA TYR A 44 -5.31 -27.81 -17.13
C TYR A 44 -3.87 -27.76 -16.56
N LEU A 45 -3.69 -27.18 -15.37
CA LEU A 45 -2.40 -27.08 -14.69
C LEU A 45 -2.13 -28.26 -13.73
N VAL A 46 -3.08 -29.19 -13.63
CA VAL A 46 -3.01 -30.39 -12.78
C VAL A 46 -3.09 -31.66 -13.62
N ASP A 47 -3.74 -31.60 -14.79
CA ASP A 47 -3.89 -32.75 -15.68
C ASP A 47 -2.52 -33.24 -16.22
N LYS A 48 -2.21 -34.51 -15.91
CA LYS A 48 -1.00 -35.20 -16.36
C LYS A 48 -0.90 -35.30 -17.88
N ASN A 49 -2.03 -35.31 -18.60
CA ASN A 49 -2.03 -35.36 -20.06
C ASN A 49 -1.61 -34.04 -20.70
N LEU A 50 -1.75 -32.91 -19.98
CA LEU A 50 -1.38 -31.57 -20.44
C LEU A 50 -0.03 -31.11 -19.87
N GLU A 51 0.51 -31.79 -18.86
CA GLU A 51 1.76 -31.42 -18.19
C GLU A 51 2.94 -31.21 -19.17
N SER A 52 3.07 -32.08 -20.19
CA SER A 52 4.12 -31.94 -21.21
C SER A 52 3.94 -30.67 -22.06
N ALA A 53 2.70 -30.34 -22.42
CA ALA A 53 2.37 -29.13 -23.17
C ALA A 53 2.65 -27.88 -22.34
N VAL A 54 2.23 -27.88 -21.06
CA VAL A 54 2.46 -26.77 -20.12
C VAL A 54 3.96 -26.50 -19.95
N LYS A 55 4.77 -27.55 -19.71
CA LYS A 55 6.23 -27.41 -19.60
C LYS A 55 6.86 -26.86 -20.87
N PHE A 56 6.39 -27.30 -22.04
CA PHE A 56 6.86 -26.77 -23.33
C PHE A 56 6.56 -25.27 -23.47
N ILE A 57 5.31 -24.86 -23.20
CA ILE A 57 4.85 -23.48 -23.30
C ILE A 57 5.62 -22.59 -22.34
N VAL A 58 5.74 -22.97 -21.06
CA VAL A 58 6.45 -22.17 -20.05
C VAL A 58 7.93 -22.01 -20.41
N ARG A 59 8.59 -23.06 -20.92
CA ARG A 59 9.99 -23.01 -21.34
C ARG A 59 10.22 -22.08 -22.54
N LYS A 60 9.24 -21.97 -23.43
CA LYS A 60 9.32 -21.11 -24.62
C LYS A 60 8.82 -19.70 -24.40
N PHE A 61 8.12 -19.45 -23.29
CA PHE A 61 7.53 -18.15 -22.96
C PHE A 61 8.59 -17.03 -22.99
N PRO A 62 8.32 -15.88 -23.65
CA PRO A 62 7.06 -15.48 -24.26
C PRO A 62 6.91 -15.89 -25.74
N THR A 63 7.90 -16.54 -26.34
CA THR A 63 7.89 -16.97 -27.73
C THR A 63 6.81 -18.05 -28.01
N VAL A 64 6.13 -17.94 -29.15
CA VAL A 64 5.07 -18.85 -29.57
C VAL A 64 5.54 -19.73 -30.71
N GLU A 65 5.44 -21.05 -30.55
CA GLU A 65 5.88 -22.04 -31.55
C GLU A 65 4.82 -23.13 -31.72
N THR A 66 3.97 -22.98 -32.75
CA THR A 66 2.87 -23.92 -33.05
C THR A 66 3.18 -24.86 -34.22
N ARG A 67 4.09 -24.50 -35.12
CA ARG A 67 4.18 -25.11 -36.46
C ARG A 67 4.97 -26.43 -36.57
N ASN A 68 5.71 -26.86 -35.54
CA ASN A 68 6.59 -28.05 -35.64
C ASN A 68 6.47 -29.09 -34.50
N ASN A 69 5.65 -28.87 -33.46
CA ASN A 69 5.61 -29.73 -32.25
C ASN A 69 4.24 -30.41 -32.00
N ASN A 70 3.68 -31.05 -33.04
CA ASN A 70 2.33 -31.64 -33.01
C ASN A 70 2.12 -32.71 -31.92
N GLN A 71 3.14 -33.46 -31.51
CA GLN A 71 2.97 -34.51 -30.49
C GLN A 71 2.78 -33.95 -29.08
N GLN A 72 3.48 -32.86 -28.72
CA GLN A 72 3.40 -32.28 -27.38
C GLN A 72 2.13 -31.47 -27.16
N LEU A 73 1.54 -30.94 -28.24
CA LEU A 73 0.36 -30.07 -28.20
C LEU A 73 -0.94 -30.81 -28.61
N ALA A 74 -0.87 -32.12 -28.85
CA ALA A 74 -2.00 -32.92 -29.36
C ALA A 74 -3.23 -32.87 -28.45
N GLN A 75 -3.03 -32.97 -27.13
CA GLN A 75 -4.14 -32.89 -26.17
C GLN A 75 -4.70 -31.47 -26.07
N LEU A 76 -3.84 -30.45 -26.09
CA LEU A 76 -4.24 -29.04 -26.08
C LEU A 76 -5.12 -28.70 -27.29
N GLN A 77 -4.79 -29.22 -28.48
CA GLN A 77 -5.59 -29.02 -29.69
C GLN A 77 -7.04 -29.53 -29.54
N LYS A 78 -7.26 -30.62 -28.80
CA LYS A 78 -8.60 -31.18 -28.55
C LYS A 78 -9.41 -30.33 -27.57
N GLU A 79 -8.75 -29.70 -26.60
CA GLU A 79 -9.37 -28.94 -25.51
C GLU A 79 -9.35 -27.42 -25.72
N LYS A 80 -8.86 -26.93 -26.86
CA LYS A 80 -8.61 -25.50 -27.12
C LYS A 80 -9.81 -24.59 -26.87
N SER A 81 -11.04 -25.03 -27.18
CA SER A 81 -12.25 -24.23 -26.94
C SER A 81 -12.55 -24.05 -25.46
N GLU A 82 -12.38 -25.11 -24.67
CA GLU A 82 -12.59 -25.07 -23.21
C GLU A 82 -11.49 -24.28 -22.52
N ILE A 83 -10.24 -24.42 -22.97
CA ILE A 83 -9.11 -23.62 -22.45
C ILE A 83 -9.37 -22.12 -22.67
N LEU A 84 -9.79 -21.73 -23.88
CA LEU A 84 -10.14 -20.33 -24.17
C LEU A 84 -11.22 -19.81 -23.24
N LYS A 85 -12.32 -20.57 -23.10
CA LYS A 85 -13.45 -20.19 -22.25
C LYS A 85 -13.06 -20.05 -20.78
N ASN A 86 -12.33 -21.02 -20.24
CA ASN A 86 -12.09 -21.12 -18.80
C ASN A 86 -10.88 -20.30 -18.33
N LEU A 87 -9.89 -20.05 -19.19
CA LEU A 87 -8.75 -19.19 -18.85
C LEU A 87 -8.93 -17.72 -19.23
N ALA A 88 -9.95 -17.36 -20.03
CA ALA A 88 -10.23 -15.98 -20.42
C ALA A 88 -10.26 -15.02 -19.22
N LEU A 89 -10.94 -15.39 -18.13
CA LEU A 89 -11.05 -14.54 -16.94
C LEU A 89 -9.68 -14.17 -16.36
N TYR A 90 -8.76 -15.14 -16.27
CA TYR A 90 -7.42 -14.91 -15.74
C TYR A 90 -6.56 -14.16 -16.75
N TYR A 91 -6.61 -14.55 -18.02
CA TYR A 91 -5.88 -13.89 -19.09
C TYR A 91 -6.20 -12.39 -19.17
N PHE A 92 -7.47 -12.03 -19.29
CA PHE A 92 -7.88 -10.62 -19.39
C PHE A 92 -7.65 -9.85 -18.08
N THR A 93 -7.60 -10.50 -16.93
CA THR A 93 -7.15 -9.84 -15.69
C THR A 93 -5.67 -9.45 -15.78
N PHE A 94 -4.82 -10.27 -16.40
CA PHE A 94 -3.41 -9.91 -16.61
C PHE A 94 -3.26 -8.81 -17.67
N VAL A 95 -4.12 -8.79 -18.69
CA VAL A 95 -4.20 -7.67 -19.65
C VAL A 95 -4.60 -6.38 -18.92
N ASP A 96 -5.63 -6.40 -18.07
CA ASP A 96 -6.05 -5.25 -17.28
C ASP A 96 -4.91 -4.70 -16.39
N VAL A 97 -4.08 -5.58 -15.81
CA VAL A 97 -2.91 -5.18 -15.02
C VAL A 97 -1.85 -4.50 -15.88
N MET A 98 -1.62 -4.99 -17.10
CA MET A 98 -0.72 -4.36 -18.06
C MET A 98 -1.21 -2.97 -18.47
N GLU A 99 -2.50 -2.84 -18.82
CA GLU A 99 -3.07 -1.55 -19.16
C GLU A 99 -3.03 -0.58 -17.98
N PHE A 100 -3.34 -1.04 -16.76
CA PHE A 100 -3.18 -0.25 -15.56
C PHE A 100 -1.74 0.28 -15.40
N LYS A 101 -0.75 -0.60 -15.58
CA LYS A 101 0.67 -0.23 -15.55
C LYS A 101 0.97 0.90 -16.53
N ASP A 102 0.48 0.81 -17.77
CA ASP A 102 0.73 1.81 -18.81
C ASP A 102 0.19 3.18 -18.42
N HIS A 103 -1.04 3.25 -17.91
CA HIS A 103 -1.65 4.50 -17.45
C HIS A 103 -0.92 5.09 -16.23
N VAL A 104 -0.41 4.24 -15.33
CA VAL A 104 0.42 4.69 -14.20
C VAL A 104 1.72 5.29 -14.71
N CYS A 105 2.46 4.60 -15.58
CA CYS A 105 3.71 5.11 -16.14
C CYS A 105 3.50 6.45 -16.88
N GLU A 106 2.42 6.58 -17.66
CA GLU A 106 2.08 7.84 -18.35
C GLU A 106 1.82 8.98 -17.35
N LEU A 107 1.08 8.71 -16.27
CA LEU A 107 0.80 9.71 -15.25
C LEU A 107 2.07 10.12 -14.48
N LEU A 108 2.94 9.16 -14.14
CA LEU A 108 4.21 9.46 -13.46
C LEU A 108 5.11 10.35 -14.33
N ASN A 109 5.22 10.04 -15.63
CA ASN A 109 5.94 10.88 -16.60
C ASN A 109 5.34 12.30 -16.69
N THR A 110 4.00 12.40 -16.65
CA THR A 110 3.30 13.69 -16.66
C THR A 110 3.61 14.50 -15.40
N ILE A 111 3.62 13.86 -14.24
CA ILE A 111 3.95 14.50 -12.95
C ILE A 111 5.38 15.03 -12.95
N ASP A 112 6.34 14.26 -13.46
CA ASP A 112 7.73 14.71 -13.58
C ASP A 112 7.87 15.90 -14.54
N ALA A 113 7.20 15.85 -15.70
CA ALA A 113 7.19 16.96 -16.64
C ALA A 113 6.55 18.23 -16.05
N CYS A 114 5.59 18.07 -15.15
CA CYS A 114 4.97 19.18 -14.43
C CYS A 114 5.82 19.71 -13.26
N GLN A 115 6.87 18.99 -12.85
CA GLN A 115 7.71 19.32 -11.69
C GLN A 115 6.87 19.63 -10.44
N VAL A 116 5.91 18.75 -10.15
CA VAL A 116 4.95 18.95 -9.07
C VAL A 116 5.66 19.08 -7.72
N PHE A 117 5.32 20.11 -6.97
CA PHE A 117 5.70 20.25 -5.57
C PHE A 117 4.87 19.28 -4.71
N PHE A 118 5.54 18.47 -3.89
CA PHE A 118 4.90 17.54 -2.96
C PHE A 118 5.29 17.86 -1.53
N ASP A 119 4.29 18.05 -0.68
CA ASP A 119 4.43 18.16 0.77
C ASP A 119 3.18 17.64 1.46
N ILE A 120 3.31 16.56 2.22
CA ILE A 120 2.20 15.92 2.93
C ILE A 120 1.49 16.86 3.92
N THR A 121 2.18 17.91 4.39
CA THR A 121 1.64 18.90 5.34
C THR A 121 0.94 20.07 4.65
N VAL A 122 1.07 20.19 3.32
CA VAL A 122 0.48 21.30 2.54
C VAL A 122 -0.55 20.76 1.55
N ASN A 123 -0.14 20.01 0.54
CA ASN A 123 -1.01 19.44 -0.48
C ASN A 123 -1.26 17.95 -0.21
N PHE A 124 -1.84 17.70 0.98
CA PHE A 124 -2.05 16.37 1.54
C PHE A 124 -2.65 15.38 0.54
N ASP A 125 -3.78 15.72 -0.10
CA ASP A 125 -4.46 14.80 -1.02
C ASP A 125 -3.61 14.46 -2.24
N LEU A 126 -2.89 15.45 -2.80
CA LEU A 126 -2.03 15.26 -3.96
C LEU A 126 -0.84 14.34 -3.60
N THR A 127 -0.15 14.64 -2.50
CA THR A 127 1.00 13.87 -2.02
C THR A 127 0.59 12.45 -1.63
N LYS A 128 -0.51 12.31 -0.87
CA LYS A 128 -1.06 11.02 -0.47
C LYS A 128 -1.44 10.17 -1.67
N ASN A 129 -2.21 10.70 -2.61
CA ASN A 129 -2.67 9.92 -3.77
C ASN A 129 -1.50 9.52 -4.69
N TYR A 130 -0.48 10.37 -4.81
CA TYR A 130 0.73 10.02 -5.55
C TYR A 130 1.49 8.85 -4.89
N LEU A 131 1.75 8.93 -3.58
CA LEU A 131 2.43 7.87 -2.83
C LEU A 131 1.63 6.57 -2.79
N ASP A 132 0.30 6.67 -2.64
CA ASP A 132 -0.61 5.52 -2.71
C ASP A 132 -0.55 4.83 -4.07
N LEU A 133 -0.50 5.59 -5.16
CA LEU A 133 -0.46 5.02 -6.51
C LEU A 133 0.86 4.29 -6.76
N VAL A 134 1.98 4.92 -6.35
CA VAL A 134 3.32 4.32 -6.45
C VAL A 134 3.37 3.00 -5.68
N VAL A 135 2.93 2.98 -4.41
CA VAL A 135 2.94 1.75 -3.61
C VAL A 135 1.93 0.72 -4.11
N THR A 136 0.77 1.13 -4.60
CA THR A 136 -0.23 0.22 -5.20
C THR A 136 0.35 -0.45 -6.43
N TYR A 137 1.03 0.30 -7.29
CA TYR A 137 1.75 -0.24 -8.45
C TYR A 137 2.84 -1.23 -8.02
N THR A 138 3.70 -0.86 -7.06
CA THR A 138 4.77 -1.74 -6.57
C THR A 138 4.25 -3.04 -5.96
N THR A 139 3.22 -2.93 -5.10
CA THR A 139 2.62 -4.10 -4.46
C THR A 139 1.89 -4.98 -5.47
N LEU A 140 1.21 -4.41 -6.47
CA LEU A 140 0.56 -5.15 -7.54
C LEU A 140 1.55 -5.99 -8.34
N MET A 141 2.66 -5.40 -8.79
CA MET A 141 3.70 -6.14 -9.53
C MET A 141 4.38 -7.19 -8.66
N THR A 142 4.53 -6.92 -7.36
CA THR A 142 5.07 -7.89 -6.40
C THR A 142 4.13 -9.07 -6.15
N VAL A 143 2.81 -8.84 -6.08
CA VAL A 143 1.84 -9.94 -5.93
C VAL A 143 1.73 -10.73 -7.24
N LEU A 144 1.77 -10.05 -8.40
CA LEU A 144 1.78 -10.68 -9.71
C LEU A 144 2.97 -11.65 -9.87
N SER A 145 4.18 -11.25 -9.45
CA SER A 145 5.37 -12.11 -9.55
C SER A 145 5.30 -13.37 -8.67
N ARG A 146 4.43 -13.38 -7.65
CA ARG A 146 4.16 -14.54 -6.79
C ARG A 146 3.13 -15.51 -7.35
N ILE A 147 2.53 -15.22 -8.51
CA ILE A 147 1.69 -16.19 -9.23
C ILE A 147 2.61 -17.03 -10.10
N GLU A 148 3.13 -18.13 -9.56
CA GLU A 148 4.10 -19.00 -10.25
C GLU A 148 3.60 -19.48 -11.62
N GLU A 149 2.30 -19.80 -11.71
CA GLU A 149 1.65 -20.34 -12.90
C GLU A 149 1.25 -19.29 -13.95
N ARG A 150 1.58 -18.00 -13.75
CA ARG A 150 1.15 -16.93 -14.66
C ARG A 150 1.59 -17.15 -16.10
N LYS A 151 2.83 -17.63 -16.32
CA LYS A 151 3.37 -17.96 -17.66
C LYS A 151 2.58 -19.10 -18.31
N ALA A 152 2.21 -20.12 -17.53
CA ALA A 152 1.42 -21.26 -18.00
C ALA A 152 0.00 -20.82 -18.40
N ILE A 153 -0.67 -20.04 -17.57
CA ILE A 153 -2.04 -19.55 -17.84
C ILE A 153 -2.07 -18.69 -19.11
N ILE A 154 -1.18 -17.70 -19.20
CA ILE A 154 -1.11 -16.76 -20.33
C ILE A 154 -0.74 -17.51 -21.61
N GLY A 155 0.24 -18.41 -21.54
CA GLY A 155 0.66 -19.23 -22.66
C GLY A 155 -0.42 -20.20 -23.14
N LEU A 156 -1.06 -20.96 -22.25
CA LEU A 156 -2.13 -21.89 -22.61
C LEU A 156 -3.27 -21.19 -23.35
N TYR A 157 -3.72 -20.04 -22.83
CA TYR A 157 -4.75 -19.24 -23.49
C TYR A 157 -4.31 -18.81 -24.89
N ASN A 158 -3.10 -18.28 -25.04
CA ASN A 158 -2.63 -17.80 -26.34
C ASN A 158 -2.39 -18.92 -27.36
N TYR A 159 -1.84 -20.06 -26.95
CA TYR A 159 -1.67 -21.22 -27.83
C TYR A 159 -3.03 -21.75 -28.30
N ALA A 160 -4.03 -21.83 -27.41
CA ALA A 160 -5.39 -22.20 -27.78
C ALA A 160 -6.04 -21.15 -28.71
N HIS A 161 -5.76 -19.87 -28.50
CA HIS A 161 -6.22 -18.77 -29.36
C HIS A 161 -5.66 -18.90 -30.77
N GLU A 162 -4.34 -19.10 -30.90
CA GLU A 162 -3.68 -19.25 -32.20
C GLU A 162 -4.14 -20.51 -32.95
N MET A 163 -4.33 -21.62 -32.25
CA MET A 163 -4.88 -22.86 -32.84
C MET A 163 -6.35 -22.74 -33.28
N THR A 164 -7.06 -21.71 -32.83
CA THR A 164 -8.47 -21.47 -33.15
C THR A 164 -8.62 -20.42 -34.24
N HIS A 165 -7.87 -19.32 -34.15
CA HIS A 165 -8.01 -18.15 -35.01
C HIS A 165 -6.85 -17.97 -36.01
N GLY A 166 -5.82 -18.81 -35.95
CA GLY A 166 -4.66 -18.76 -36.84
C GLY A 166 -3.59 -17.71 -36.47
N ALA A 167 -3.83 -16.93 -35.41
CA ALA A 167 -2.90 -15.92 -34.90
C ALA A 167 -2.98 -15.81 -33.37
N SER A 168 -1.88 -15.40 -32.74
CA SER A 168 -1.82 -15.06 -31.32
C SER A 168 -2.81 -13.93 -30.98
N ASP A 169 -3.24 -13.87 -29.71
CA ASP A 169 -4.07 -12.77 -29.20
C ASP A 169 -3.35 -11.42 -29.36
N ARG A 170 -4.13 -10.35 -29.61
CA ARG A 170 -3.60 -9.01 -29.88
C ARG A 170 -2.70 -8.48 -28.74
N GLU A 171 -3.07 -8.76 -27.50
CA GLU A 171 -2.37 -8.24 -26.33
C GLU A 171 -1.22 -9.14 -25.87
N TYR A 172 -1.17 -10.39 -26.33
CA TYR A 172 -0.17 -11.38 -25.90
C TYR A 172 1.29 -10.93 -26.05
N PRO A 173 1.73 -10.30 -27.16
CA PRO A 173 3.13 -9.90 -27.30
C PRO A 173 3.57 -8.92 -26.21
N ARG A 174 2.74 -7.91 -25.91
CA ARG A 174 3.01 -6.90 -24.87
C ARG A 174 2.90 -7.52 -23.48
N LEU A 175 1.87 -8.34 -23.25
CA LEU A 175 1.63 -9.00 -21.97
C LEU A 175 2.78 -9.97 -21.63
N GLY A 176 3.18 -10.78 -22.60
CA GLY A 176 4.31 -11.71 -22.46
C GLY A 176 5.60 -10.97 -22.11
N GLN A 177 5.87 -9.85 -22.78
CA GLN A 177 7.03 -9.01 -22.48
C GLN A 177 6.98 -8.44 -21.06
N MET A 178 5.83 -7.90 -20.61
CA MET A 178 5.67 -7.40 -19.25
C MET A 178 5.95 -8.49 -18.20
N ILE A 179 5.46 -9.71 -18.41
CA ILE A 179 5.66 -10.82 -17.45
C ILE A 179 7.14 -11.20 -17.32
N VAL A 180 7.92 -11.07 -18.39
CA VAL A 180 9.37 -11.31 -18.38
C VAL A 180 10.12 -10.14 -17.75
N ASP A 181 9.81 -8.91 -18.15
CA ASP A 181 10.49 -7.71 -17.67
C ASP A 181 10.35 -7.53 -16.15
N TYR A 182 9.18 -7.86 -15.60
CA TYR A 182 8.88 -7.78 -14.16
C TYR A 182 8.97 -9.14 -13.45
N GLU A 183 9.75 -10.09 -13.98
CA GLU A 183 10.00 -11.35 -13.27
C GLU A 183 10.67 -11.11 -11.91
N ASN A 184 11.56 -10.11 -11.83
CA ASN A 184 12.00 -9.50 -10.57
C ASN A 184 11.45 -8.05 -10.49
N PRO A 185 10.25 -7.84 -9.92
CA PRO A 185 9.53 -6.58 -10.05
C PRO A 185 10.26 -5.42 -9.39
N LEU A 186 10.79 -5.59 -8.17
CA LEU A 186 11.48 -4.50 -7.49
C LEU A 186 12.75 -4.07 -8.22
N LYS A 187 13.55 -5.02 -8.73
CA LYS A 187 14.73 -4.69 -9.54
C LYS A 187 14.35 -3.88 -10.78
N LYS A 188 13.35 -4.33 -11.53
CA LYS A 188 12.88 -3.63 -12.74
C LYS A 188 12.35 -2.24 -12.41
N MET A 189 11.57 -2.11 -11.34
CA MET A 189 11.00 -0.85 -10.92
C MET A 189 12.05 0.13 -10.40
N MET A 190 13.13 -0.32 -9.75
CA MET A 190 14.25 0.55 -9.38
C MET A 190 14.88 1.23 -10.61
N GLU A 191 15.01 0.51 -11.72
CA GLU A 191 15.51 1.06 -12.99
C GLU A 191 14.48 2.02 -13.63
N GLU A 192 13.19 1.67 -13.58
CA GLU A 192 12.10 2.47 -14.12
C GLU A 192 11.87 3.79 -13.36
N PHE A 193 12.12 3.79 -12.04
CA PHE A 193 11.88 4.95 -11.17
C PHE A 193 13.04 5.95 -11.12
N VAL A 194 14.14 5.71 -11.85
CA VAL A 194 15.25 6.67 -11.97
C VAL A 194 14.78 8.09 -12.38
N PRO A 195 13.99 8.28 -13.46
CA PRO A 195 13.46 9.61 -13.81
C PRO A 195 12.51 10.20 -12.76
N HIS A 196 11.76 9.33 -12.06
CA HIS A 196 10.80 9.70 -11.01
C HIS A 196 11.46 10.02 -9.66
N GLY A 197 12.79 9.90 -9.57
CA GLY A 197 13.51 9.95 -8.30
C GLY A 197 13.32 11.24 -7.52
N LYS A 198 13.28 12.40 -8.20
CA LYS A 198 13.14 13.72 -7.58
C LYS A 198 11.75 13.93 -6.97
N SER A 199 10.70 13.74 -7.76
CA SER A 199 9.31 13.90 -7.32
C SER A 199 8.98 12.93 -6.18
N LEU A 200 9.43 11.68 -6.29
CA LEU A 200 9.25 10.67 -5.25
C LEU A 200 10.03 11.00 -3.98
N SER A 201 11.30 11.42 -4.08
CA SER A 201 12.09 11.77 -2.89
C SER A 201 11.51 12.97 -2.15
N ASP A 202 11.06 14.01 -2.85
CA ASP A 202 10.46 15.20 -2.22
C ASP A 202 9.21 14.82 -1.42
N ALA A 203 8.31 14.05 -2.03
CA ALA A 203 7.10 13.55 -1.38
C ALA A 203 7.42 12.74 -0.12
N LEU A 204 8.40 11.83 -0.20
CA LEU A 204 8.80 10.99 0.94
C LEU A 204 9.50 11.78 2.04
N ILE A 205 10.36 12.73 1.70
CA ILE A 205 11.09 13.55 2.68
C ILE A 205 10.11 14.43 3.46
N SER A 206 9.01 14.89 2.86
CA SER A 206 7.97 15.63 3.59
C SER A 206 7.35 14.83 4.76
N LEU A 207 7.39 13.49 4.70
CA LEU A 207 6.94 12.62 5.81
C LEU A 207 7.82 12.75 7.06
N GLN A 208 9.01 13.35 6.98
CA GLN A 208 9.86 13.65 8.14
C GLN A 208 9.12 14.51 9.18
N MET A 209 8.17 15.34 8.75
CA MET A 209 7.36 16.20 9.63
C MET A 209 6.22 15.44 10.34
N VAL A 210 5.95 14.20 9.94
CA VAL A 210 4.78 13.42 10.40
C VAL A 210 5.18 12.07 10.97
N TYR A 211 5.85 11.22 10.20
CA TYR A 211 6.11 9.83 10.56
C TYR A 211 6.91 9.68 11.86
N PRO A 212 8.02 10.41 12.11
CA PRO A 212 8.77 10.27 13.35
C PRO A 212 7.95 10.63 14.61
N ARG A 213 7.18 11.73 14.57
CA ARG A 213 6.33 12.15 15.70
C ARG A 213 5.10 11.26 15.90
N ARG A 214 4.69 10.53 14.86
CA ARG A 214 3.60 9.53 14.94
C ARG A 214 4.11 8.15 15.37
N ASN A 215 5.38 7.84 15.14
CA ASN A 215 6.01 6.55 15.44
C ASN A 215 6.72 6.52 16.81
N LEU A 216 6.14 7.14 17.83
CA LEU A 216 6.74 7.23 19.17
C LEU A 216 6.50 5.97 20.02
N SER A 217 7.30 5.78 21.05
CA SER A 217 7.12 4.69 22.02
C SER A 217 5.93 4.94 22.95
N ALA A 218 5.45 3.89 23.61
CA ALA A 218 4.40 4.01 24.63
C ALA A 218 4.82 4.91 25.81
N ASP A 219 6.11 4.98 26.14
CA ASP A 219 6.61 5.86 27.19
C ASP A 219 6.50 7.34 26.79
N GLN A 220 6.85 7.64 25.55
CA GLN A 220 6.70 8.98 25.00
C GLN A 220 5.21 9.38 24.91
N TRP A 221 4.33 8.46 24.53
CA TRP A 221 2.88 8.69 24.56
C TRP A 221 2.34 8.96 25.97
N ARG A 222 2.85 8.25 26.99
CA ARG A 222 2.51 8.51 28.40
C ARG A 222 2.99 9.88 28.85
N ASN A 223 4.22 10.25 28.54
CA ASN A 223 4.79 11.56 28.88
C ASN A 223 4.00 12.72 28.24
N ALA A 224 3.51 12.52 27.02
CA ALA A 224 2.66 13.49 26.32
C ALA A 224 1.17 13.43 26.71
N GLN A 225 0.77 12.48 27.57
CA GLN A 225 -0.62 12.21 27.94
C GLN A 225 -1.54 12.10 26.71
N LEU A 226 -1.05 11.41 25.68
CA LEU A 226 -1.68 11.32 24.36
C LEU A 226 -3.13 10.79 24.46
N LEU A 227 -4.08 11.47 23.79
CA LEU A 227 -5.53 11.19 23.78
C LEU A 227 -6.29 11.46 25.09
N SER A 228 -5.64 11.93 26.16
CA SER A 228 -6.36 12.23 27.41
C SER A 228 -7.22 13.49 27.26
N LEU A 229 -8.48 13.40 27.68
CA LEU A 229 -9.41 14.53 27.75
C LEU A 229 -9.39 15.23 29.12
N ILE A 230 -8.79 14.60 30.12
CA ILE A 230 -8.81 15.03 31.52
C ILE A 230 -7.45 15.50 32.03
N SER A 231 -6.39 15.41 31.21
CA SER A 231 -5.06 15.93 31.53
C SER A 231 -5.06 17.44 31.77
N ALA A 232 -5.87 18.18 31.01
CA ALA A 232 -6.08 19.62 31.15
C ALA A 232 -7.59 19.96 31.11
N PRO A 233 -8.32 19.82 32.24
CA PRO A 233 -9.78 19.96 32.29
C PRO A 233 -10.30 21.31 31.77
N SER A 234 -9.51 22.38 31.93
CA SER A 234 -9.85 23.72 31.42
C SER A 234 -9.92 23.81 29.89
N THR A 235 -9.35 22.85 29.17
CA THR A 235 -9.30 22.82 27.70
C THR A 235 -10.31 21.84 27.10
N MET A 236 -11.19 21.25 27.92
CA MET A 236 -12.16 20.23 27.49
C MET A 236 -13.13 20.74 26.42
N LEU A 237 -13.48 22.03 26.45
CA LEU A 237 -14.35 22.67 25.45
C LEU A 237 -13.60 23.16 24.21
N ASN A 238 -12.28 23.29 24.27
CA ASN A 238 -11.49 23.82 23.15
C ASN A 238 -11.44 22.78 22.02
N PRO A 239 -11.53 23.18 20.73
CA PRO A 239 -11.35 22.25 19.63
C PRO A 239 -9.96 21.62 19.67
N ALA A 240 -9.90 20.29 19.53
CA ALA A 240 -8.67 19.57 19.25
C ALA A 240 -8.33 19.78 17.76
N GLN A 241 -7.26 20.52 17.49
CA GLN A 241 -6.86 20.89 16.14
C GLN A 241 -5.34 20.90 15.96
N SER A 242 -4.91 20.68 14.71
CA SER A 242 -3.54 20.93 14.25
C SER A 242 -3.60 21.46 12.82
N ASP A 243 -2.53 22.16 12.38
CA ASP A 243 -2.44 22.65 11.00
C ASP A 243 -2.31 21.50 9.98
N THR A 244 -2.13 20.27 10.46
CA THR A 244 -2.00 19.06 9.65
C THR A 244 -3.04 18.01 10.06
N MET A 245 -4.28 18.43 10.29
CA MET A 245 -5.42 17.57 10.66
C MET A 245 -5.41 16.16 10.01
N PRO A 246 -5.34 16.02 8.68
CA PRO A 246 -5.39 14.69 8.05
C PRO A 246 -4.15 13.82 8.35
N CYS A 247 -3.02 14.43 8.69
CA CYS A 247 -1.80 13.73 9.11
C CYS A 247 -1.91 13.14 10.51
N GLU A 248 -2.80 13.62 11.38
CA GLU A 248 -2.92 13.14 12.77
C GLU A 248 -3.53 11.75 12.87
N TYR A 249 -4.39 11.39 11.91
CA TYR A 249 -5.04 10.07 11.84
C TYR A 249 -4.69 9.31 10.55
N LEU A 250 -3.71 9.79 9.77
CA LEU A 250 -3.12 9.02 8.70
C LEU A 250 -2.48 7.74 9.27
N SER A 251 -2.80 6.61 8.65
CA SER A 251 -2.33 5.28 9.03
C SER A 251 -0.81 5.21 9.09
N LEU A 252 -0.27 4.77 10.24
CA LEU A 252 1.16 4.55 10.41
C LEU A 252 1.66 3.42 9.51
N ASP A 253 0.84 2.38 9.34
CA ASP A 253 1.10 1.25 8.44
C ASP A 253 1.22 1.69 6.97
N THR A 254 0.39 2.66 6.57
CA THR A 254 0.44 3.21 5.21
C THR A 254 1.70 4.04 4.99
N MET A 255 2.04 4.93 5.92
CA MET A 255 3.27 5.73 5.84
C MET A 255 4.52 4.84 5.82
N GLU A 256 4.54 3.78 6.64
CA GLU A 256 5.65 2.82 6.67
C GLU A 256 5.84 2.15 5.30
N LYS A 257 4.75 1.72 4.65
CA LYS A 257 4.81 1.17 3.27
C LYS A 257 5.32 2.19 2.25
N TRP A 258 4.88 3.45 2.32
CA TRP A 258 5.37 4.51 1.45
C TRP A 258 6.89 4.70 1.62
N ILE A 259 7.37 4.81 2.86
CA ILE A 259 8.78 5.01 3.19
C ILE A 259 9.62 3.82 2.71
N VAL A 260 9.23 2.59 3.05
CA VAL A 260 10.02 1.39 2.74
C VAL A 260 10.11 1.15 1.24
N PHE A 261 8.98 1.11 0.53
CA PHE A 261 8.99 0.86 -0.92
C PHE A 261 9.50 2.08 -1.68
N GLY A 262 9.06 3.29 -1.32
CA GLY A 262 9.43 4.52 -2.00
C GLY A 262 10.94 4.73 -2.03
N PHE A 263 11.64 4.61 -0.90
CA PHE A 263 13.10 4.75 -0.88
C PHE A 263 13.85 3.56 -1.50
N ILE A 264 13.25 2.38 -1.64
CA ILE A 264 13.82 1.32 -2.48
C ILE A 264 13.76 1.75 -3.96
N LEU A 265 12.65 2.34 -4.41
CA LEU A 265 12.49 2.79 -5.80
C LEU A 265 13.42 3.96 -6.15
N CYS A 266 13.54 4.97 -5.28
CA CYS A 266 14.46 6.09 -5.46
C CYS A 266 15.79 5.93 -4.68
N HIS A 267 16.31 4.71 -4.63
CA HIS A 267 17.44 4.31 -3.78
C HIS A 267 18.72 5.17 -3.85
N GLY A 268 18.94 5.92 -4.94
CA GLY A 268 20.05 6.87 -5.04
C GLY A 268 20.07 7.89 -3.89
N VAL A 269 18.88 8.33 -3.44
CA VAL A 269 18.73 9.33 -2.38
C VAL A 269 19.25 8.83 -1.02
N LEU A 270 19.23 7.52 -0.78
CA LEU A 270 19.73 6.91 0.47
C LEU A 270 21.25 7.10 0.67
N ASN A 271 21.99 7.41 -0.40
CA ASN A 271 23.42 7.69 -0.32
C ASN A 271 23.75 9.19 -0.29
N SER A 272 22.86 10.04 -0.79
CA SER A 272 23.09 11.49 -0.90
C SER A 272 22.39 12.31 0.18
N ASP A 273 21.31 11.81 0.78
CA ASP A 273 20.50 12.54 1.76
C ASP A 273 20.40 11.77 3.09
N ALA A 274 20.90 12.40 4.16
CA ALA A 274 20.87 11.84 5.51
C ALA A 274 19.45 11.79 6.10
N ALA A 275 18.56 12.73 5.73
CA ALA A 275 17.18 12.74 6.20
C ALA A 275 16.43 11.54 5.64
N ALA A 276 16.54 11.30 4.32
CA ALA A 276 15.97 10.14 3.66
C ALA A 276 16.45 8.81 4.28
N LEU A 277 17.77 8.67 4.50
CA LEU A 277 18.32 7.49 5.15
C LEU A 277 17.78 7.30 6.58
N SER A 278 17.72 8.38 7.36
CA SER A 278 17.25 8.31 8.75
C SER A 278 15.79 7.88 8.83
N LEU A 279 14.95 8.38 7.92
CA LEU A 279 13.55 8.06 7.83
C LEU A 279 13.33 6.61 7.39
N TRP A 280 14.11 6.15 6.41
CA TRP A 280 14.07 4.76 5.95
C TRP A 280 14.51 3.80 7.06
N LYS A 281 15.62 4.07 7.76
CA LYS A 281 16.08 3.25 8.90
C LYS A 281 15.02 3.17 10.01
N LEU A 282 14.37 4.29 10.34
CA LEU A 282 13.30 4.31 11.34
C LEU A 282 12.13 3.38 10.95
N ALA A 283 11.75 3.36 9.68
CA ALA A 283 10.73 2.43 9.19
C ALA A 283 11.21 0.97 9.21
N LEU A 284 12.47 0.70 8.83
CA LEU A 284 13.05 -0.66 8.91
C LEU A 284 13.16 -1.20 10.33
N GLN A 285 13.24 -0.33 11.34
CA GLN A 285 13.23 -0.70 12.77
C GLN A 285 11.81 -0.92 13.32
N SER A 286 10.76 -0.57 12.57
CA SER A 286 9.38 -0.61 13.07
C SER A 286 8.65 -1.91 12.75
N SER A 287 8.97 -2.54 11.62
CA SER A 287 8.37 -3.82 11.20
C SER A 287 9.40 -4.79 10.64
N THR A 288 9.11 -6.08 10.74
CA THR A 288 9.86 -7.14 10.02
C THR A 288 9.19 -7.53 8.71
N CYS A 289 7.87 -7.37 8.62
CA CYS A 289 7.11 -7.60 7.40
C CYS A 289 6.03 -6.53 7.18
N LEU A 290 5.74 -6.25 5.91
CA LEU A 290 4.67 -5.33 5.47
C LEU A 290 3.55 -6.10 4.80
N CYS A 291 2.32 -5.60 4.88
CA CYS A 291 1.21 -6.11 4.10
C CYS A 291 1.33 -5.65 2.64
N LEU A 292 1.50 -6.58 1.70
CA LEU A 292 1.31 -6.31 0.28
C LEU A 292 -0.18 -6.05 0.03
N PHE A 293 -1.00 -7.06 0.31
CA PHE A 293 -2.45 -6.99 0.23
C PHE A 293 -3.10 -8.10 1.07
N ARG A 294 -4.00 -7.73 1.99
CA ARG A 294 -4.65 -8.65 2.94
C ARG A 294 -3.62 -9.45 3.77
N ASP A 295 -3.60 -10.77 3.64
CA ASP A 295 -2.69 -11.68 4.34
C ASP A 295 -1.37 -11.93 3.59
N GLU A 296 -1.20 -11.40 2.37
CA GLU A 296 0.07 -11.51 1.66
C GLU A 296 1.09 -10.52 2.22
N VAL A 297 2.18 -11.04 2.78
CA VAL A 297 3.22 -10.22 3.42
C VAL A 297 4.52 -10.11 2.61
N PHE A 298 5.26 -9.04 2.83
CA PHE A 298 6.60 -8.79 2.29
C PHE A 298 7.63 -8.71 3.41
N HIS A 299 8.60 -9.62 3.42
CA HIS A 299 9.68 -9.64 4.42
C HIS A 299 10.75 -8.61 4.05
N ILE A 300 10.78 -7.51 4.79
CA ILE A 300 11.44 -6.27 4.39
C ILE A 300 12.94 -6.47 4.23
N HIS A 301 13.61 -6.86 5.33
CA HIS A 301 15.07 -6.86 5.39
C HIS A 301 15.69 -7.86 4.42
N LYS A 302 15.09 -9.05 4.29
CA LYS A 302 15.61 -10.09 3.38
C LYS A 302 15.50 -9.65 1.93
N ALA A 303 14.33 -9.15 1.52
CA ALA A 303 14.13 -8.70 0.14
C ALA A 303 14.99 -7.47 -0.19
N ALA A 304 15.10 -6.51 0.73
CA ALA A 304 15.97 -5.35 0.55
C ALA A 304 17.45 -5.75 0.43
N GLU A 305 17.93 -6.64 1.30
CA GLU A 305 19.31 -7.15 1.24
C GLU A 305 19.62 -7.85 -0.09
N ASP A 306 18.71 -8.70 -0.57
CA ASP A 306 18.84 -9.41 -1.85
C ASP A 306 18.84 -8.46 -3.06
N LEU A 307 18.18 -7.30 -2.96
CA LEU A 307 18.25 -6.26 -3.98
C LEU A 307 19.60 -5.53 -3.92
N PHE A 308 19.99 -5.01 -2.75
CA PHE A 308 21.14 -4.14 -2.61
C PHE A 308 22.50 -4.85 -2.75
N VAL A 309 22.58 -6.16 -2.46
CA VAL A 309 23.81 -6.95 -2.70
C VAL A 309 24.23 -6.97 -4.17
N ASN A 310 23.26 -6.82 -5.07
CA ASN A 310 23.48 -6.84 -6.52
C ASN A 310 23.79 -5.45 -7.09
N ILE A 311 23.89 -4.41 -6.26
CA ILE A 311 24.09 -3.01 -6.69
C ILE A 311 25.41 -2.48 -6.12
N ARG A 312 26.32 -2.10 -7.02
CA ARG A 312 27.61 -1.49 -6.63
C ARG A 312 27.38 -0.19 -5.87
N GLY A 313 28.13 0.03 -4.79
CA GLY A 313 28.05 1.25 -3.96
C GLY A 313 27.08 1.18 -2.78
N TYR A 314 26.36 0.06 -2.58
CA TYR A 314 25.35 -0.08 -1.52
C TYR A 314 25.79 -0.95 -0.33
N ASN A 315 27.06 -1.33 -0.23
CA ASN A 315 27.58 -2.15 0.88
C ASN A 315 27.28 -1.56 2.27
N LYS A 316 27.34 -0.22 2.41
CA LYS A 316 26.96 0.45 3.66
C LYS A 316 25.47 0.25 4.01
N ARG A 317 24.59 0.28 3.00
CA ARG A 317 23.15 0.10 3.17
C ARG A 317 22.79 -1.33 3.56
N ILE A 318 23.55 -2.32 3.09
CA ILE A 318 23.41 -3.72 3.53
C ILE A 318 23.65 -3.82 5.04
N ASN A 319 24.68 -3.13 5.56
CA ASN A 319 24.95 -3.10 7.00
C ASN A 319 23.81 -2.39 7.76
N ASP A 320 23.30 -1.27 7.25
CA ASP A 320 22.14 -0.58 7.84
C ASP A 320 20.91 -1.50 7.92
N ILE A 321 20.61 -2.26 6.86
CA ILE A 321 19.47 -3.20 6.84
C ILE A 321 19.62 -4.28 7.92
N ARG A 322 20.83 -4.86 8.05
CA ARG A 322 21.11 -5.89 9.05
C ARG A 322 20.99 -5.36 10.47
N GLU A 323 21.51 -4.16 10.72
CA GLU A 323 21.36 -3.47 12.01
C GLU A 323 19.88 -3.22 12.34
N CYS A 324 19.11 -2.68 11.39
CA CYS A 324 17.69 -2.38 11.61
C CYS A 324 16.86 -3.65 11.86
N LYS A 325 17.24 -4.79 11.24
CA LYS A 325 16.58 -6.09 11.44
C LYS A 325 16.68 -6.56 12.89
N GLU A 326 17.83 -6.36 13.53
CA GLU A 326 18.04 -6.75 14.93
C GLU A 326 17.33 -5.84 15.92
N GLN A 327 17.13 -4.57 15.55
CA GLN A 327 16.50 -3.53 16.36
C GLN A 327 14.97 -3.44 16.21
N ALA A 328 14.35 -4.36 15.45
CA ALA A 328 12.92 -4.32 15.17
C ALA A 328 12.08 -4.27 16.47
N LEU A 329 11.23 -3.24 16.60
CA LEU A 329 10.54 -2.87 17.84
C LEU A 329 9.47 -3.88 18.29
N SER A 330 9.31 -4.00 19.61
CA SER A 330 8.15 -4.68 20.21
C SER A 330 6.99 -3.70 20.43
N HIS A 331 5.86 -3.98 19.79
CA HIS A 331 4.66 -3.15 19.85
C HIS A 331 3.74 -3.42 21.08
N ALA A 332 4.08 -4.40 21.93
CA ALA A 332 3.22 -4.81 23.04
C ALA A 332 2.86 -3.66 24.02
N CYS A 333 3.79 -2.74 24.25
CA CYS A 333 3.56 -1.60 25.14
C CYS A 333 2.59 -0.56 24.56
N ARG A 334 2.56 -0.38 23.22
CA ARG A 334 1.61 0.52 22.56
C ARG A 334 0.18 0.06 22.74
N ARG A 335 -0.09 -1.24 22.57
CA ARG A 335 -1.42 -1.82 22.82
C ARG A 335 -1.87 -1.70 24.27
N LYS A 336 -0.96 -1.88 25.24
CA LYS A 336 -1.25 -1.65 26.67
C LYS A 336 -1.67 -0.19 26.92
N PHE A 337 -0.93 0.77 26.37
CA PHE A 337 -1.28 2.19 26.48
C PHE A 337 -2.65 2.49 25.84
N LEU A 338 -2.87 2.03 24.61
CA LEU A 338 -4.09 2.30 23.87
C LEU A 338 -5.33 1.71 24.54
N ARG A 339 -5.26 0.54 25.20
CA ARG A 339 -6.40 0.03 25.97
C ARG A 339 -6.86 1.00 27.04
N SER A 340 -5.93 1.54 27.84
CA SER A 340 -6.26 2.53 28.87
C SER A 340 -6.77 3.83 28.25
N ALA A 341 -6.10 4.34 27.21
CA ALA A 341 -6.47 5.60 26.56
C ALA A 341 -7.86 5.53 25.89
N LEU A 342 -8.15 4.46 25.14
CA LEU A 342 -9.43 4.28 24.47
C LEU A 342 -10.57 4.04 25.47
N LYS A 343 -10.30 3.33 26.57
CA LYS A 343 -11.27 3.15 27.66
C LYS A 343 -11.66 4.49 28.30
N GLU A 344 -10.67 5.30 28.67
CA GLU A 344 -10.91 6.64 29.23
C GLU A 344 -11.69 7.50 28.24
N LEU A 345 -11.21 7.59 26.99
CA LEU A 345 -11.81 8.40 25.93
C LEU A 345 -13.27 7.98 25.66
N ALA A 346 -13.53 6.68 25.49
CA ALA A 346 -14.87 6.18 25.23
C ALA A 346 -15.83 6.43 26.41
N THR A 347 -15.35 6.32 27.64
CA THR A 347 -16.15 6.54 28.86
C THR A 347 -16.51 8.02 29.03
N VAL A 348 -15.54 8.92 28.86
CA VAL A 348 -15.77 10.38 28.96
C VAL A 348 -16.73 10.85 27.86
N LEU A 349 -16.59 10.34 26.63
CA LEU A 349 -17.49 10.69 25.53
C LEU A 349 -18.90 10.09 25.68
N ALA A 350 -19.04 8.95 26.37
CA ALA A 350 -20.34 8.39 26.70
C ALA A 350 -21.08 9.27 27.73
N ASP A 351 -20.36 9.79 28.73
CA ASP A 351 -20.89 10.68 29.76
C ASP A 351 -21.22 12.08 29.20
N GLN A 352 -20.34 12.62 28.36
CA GLN A 352 -20.49 13.94 27.73
C GLN A 352 -20.46 13.86 26.19
N PRO A 353 -21.54 13.40 25.53
CA PRO A 353 -21.58 13.28 24.07
C PRO A 353 -21.35 14.59 23.31
N GLY A 354 -21.62 15.74 23.94
CA GLY A 354 -21.36 17.07 23.38
C GLY A 354 -19.90 17.30 23.00
N LEU A 355 -18.95 16.60 23.64
CA LEU A 355 -17.52 16.70 23.34
C LEU A 355 -17.13 16.09 22.00
N LEU A 356 -18.00 15.27 21.39
CA LEU A 356 -17.76 14.73 20.06
C LEU A 356 -17.68 15.83 18.98
N GLY A 357 -18.20 17.03 19.23
CA GLY A 357 -17.93 18.20 18.40
C GLY A 357 -16.46 18.62 18.46
N PRO A 358 -16.01 19.25 19.56
CA PRO A 358 -14.65 19.78 19.68
C PRO A 358 -13.55 18.72 19.70
N LYS A 359 -13.85 17.46 20.06
CA LYS A 359 -12.85 16.38 20.23
C LYS A 359 -12.95 15.25 19.19
N ALA A 360 -13.66 15.45 18.08
CA ALA A 360 -13.75 14.45 17.02
C ALA A 360 -12.38 13.96 16.53
N LEU A 361 -11.38 14.85 16.45
CA LEU A 361 -10.01 14.50 16.06
C LEU A 361 -9.44 13.35 16.90
N PHE A 362 -9.62 13.41 18.23
CA PHE A 362 -9.10 12.38 19.13
C PHE A 362 -9.77 11.02 18.90
N VAL A 363 -11.05 11.01 18.53
CA VAL A 363 -11.77 9.76 18.19
C VAL A 363 -11.13 9.10 16.97
N PHE A 364 -10.88 9.85 15.90
CA PHE A 364 -10.28 9.30 14.68
C PHE A 364 -8.80 8.93 14.85
N MET A 365 -8.04 9.71 15.62
CA MET A 365 -6.68 9.35 16.03
C MET A 365 -6.67 8.02 16.79
N ALA A 366 -7.51 7.89 17.82
CA ALA A 366 -7.60 6.68 18.64
C ALA A 366 -7.95 5.44 17.82
N LEU A 367 -8.94 5.56 16.93
CA LEU A 367 -9.34 4.49 16.02
C LEU A 367 -8.21 4.11 15.06
N SER A 368 -7.50 5.09 14.48
CA SER A 368 -6.36 4.81 13.60
C SER A 368 -5.25 4.08 14.35
N PHE A 369 -4.85 4.57 15.53
CA PHE A 369 -3.71 4.02 16.26
C PHE A 369 -3.99 2.59 16.72
N ALA A 370 -5.20 2.33 17.23
CA ALA A 370 -5.62 1.00 17.63
C ALA A 370 -5.71 0.04 16.43
N ARG A 371 -6.27 0.49 15.30
CA ARG A 371 -6.32 -0.30 14.06
C ARG A 371 -4.92 -0.69 13.60
N ASP A 372 -4.00 0.26 13.54
CA ASP A 372 -2.62 0.04 13.09
C ASP A 372 -1.90 -1.00 13.96
N GLU A 373 -2.06 -0.94 15.28
CA GLU A 373 -1.47 -1.90 16.20
C GLU A 373 -2.07 -3.31 16.09
N ILE A 374 -3.36 -3.43 15.75
CA ILE A 374 -4.03 -4.72 15.52
C ILE A 374 -3.51 -5.37 14.23
N ILE A 375 -3.50 -4.63 13.12
CA ILE A 375 -3.04 -5.19 11.83
C ILE A 375 -1.53 -5.49 11.86
N TRP A 376 -0.75 -4.72 12.62
CA TRP A 376 0.66 -5.02 12.88
C TRP A 376 0.80 -6.34 13.63
N LEU A 377 0.05 -6.52 14.71
CA LEU A 377 0.11 -7.76 15.49
C LEU A 377 -0.29 -8.97 14.65
N LEU A 378 -1.38 -8.86 13.89
CA LEU A 378 -1.93 -9.96 13.11
C LEU A 378 -0.91 -10.50 12.11
N ARG A 379 -0.29 -9.63 11.29
CA ARG A 379 0.70 -10.08 10.31
C ARG A 379 1.97 -10.63 10.95
N HIS A 380 2.43 -10.05 12.07
CA HIS A 380 3.67 -10.50 12.71
C HIS A 380 3.46 -11.82 13.46
N ALA A 381 2.30 -12.02 14.08
CA ALA A 381 1.97 -13.27 14.77
C ALA A 381 1.96 -14.48 13.83
N ASP A 382 1.50 -14.29 12.59
CA ASP A 382 1.36 -15.37 11.60
C ASP A 382 2.65 -15.63 10.80
N ASN A 383 3.54 -14.64 10.67
CA ASN A 383 4.66 -14.71 9.73
C ASN A 383 6.05 -14.64 10.38
N ILE A 384 6.15 -14.34 11.68
CA ILE A 384 7.44 -14.22 12.38
C ILE A 384 7.62 -15.38 13.35
N GLN A 385 8.82 -15.97 13.30
CA GLN A 385 9.20 -17.03 14.23
C GLN A 385 9.28 -16.49 15.66
N LYS A 386 8.53 -17.13 16.57
CA LYS A 386 8.49 -16.79 17.99
C LYS A 386 9.80 -17.19 18.68
N LYS A 387 10.37 -16.29 19.49
CA LYS A 387 11.54 -16.60 20.35
C LYS A 387 11.08 -17.07 21.72
N SER A 388 9.96 -16.54 22.20
CA SER A 388 9.28 -16.94 23.44
C SER A 388 7.85 -17.40 23.16
N THR A 389 7.30 -18.21 24.07
CA THR A 389 5.91 -18.69 24.00
C THR A 389 4.88 -17.57 24.02
N ASP A 390 5.21 -16.43 24.64
CA ASP A 390 4.33 -15.27 24.75
C ASP A 390 4.52 -14.24 23.62
N ASP A 391 5.46 -14.47 22.70
CA ASP A 391 5.72 -13.54 21.59
C ASP A 391 4.51 -13.44 20.66
N PHE A 392 4.14 -12.19 20.33
CA PHE A 392 3.00 -11.86 19.47
C PHE A 392 1.65 -12.39 19.97
N ILE A 393 1.51 -12.65 21.27
CA ILE A 393 0.24 -13.00 21.89
C ILE A 393 -0.25 -11.82 22.73
N ASP A 394 -1.48 -11.36 22.47
CA ASP A 394 -2.16 -10.37 23.32
C ASP A 394 -3.50 -10.93 23.80
N LYS A 395 -3.49 -11.46 25.04
CA LYS A 395 -4.69 -12.02 25.69
C LYS A 395 -5.79 -10.98 25.94
N HIS A 396 -5.48 -9.69 25.81
CA HIS A 396 -6.41 -8.57 26.04
C HIS A 396 -6.77 -7.84 24.73
N ILE A 397 -6.52 -8.46 23.56
CA ILE A 397 -6.83 -7.84 22.27
C ILE A 397 -8.33 -7.51 22.11
N ALA A 398 -9.20 -8.33 22.71
CA ALA A 398 -10.65 -8.13 22.69
C ALA A 398 -11.06 -6.83 23.40
N GLU A 399 -10.40 -6.44 24.49
CA GLU A 399 -10.66 -5.18 25.19
C GLU A 399 -10.35 -3.98 24.29
N LEU A 400 -9.25 -4.04 23.54
CA LEU A 400 -8.88 -2.97 22.61
C LEU A 400 -9.92 -2.82 21.48
N ILE A 401 -10.33 -3.95 20.88
CA ILE A 401 -11.34 -3.98 19.81
C ILE A 401 -12.70 -3.50 20.34
N PHE A 402 -13.06 -3.89 21.56
CA PHE A 402 -14.31 -3.47 22.20
C PHE A 402 -14.41 -1.94 22.31
N TYR A 403 -13.38 -1.28 22.85
CA TYR A 403 -13.40 0.18 22.97
C TYR A 403 -13.30 0.91 21.61
N MET A 404 -12.73 0.27 20.57
CA MET A 404 -12.87 0.79 19.21
C MET A 404 -14.33 0.77 18.73
N GLU A 405 -15.06 -0.32 19.00
CA GLU A 405 -16.48 -0.41 18.63
C GLU A 405 -17.36 0.54 19.45
N GLU A 406 -17.05 0.78 20.73
CA GLU A 406 -17.72 1.82 21.54
C GLU A 406 -17.56 3.21 20.91
N LEU A 407 -16.32 3.60 20.55
CA LEU A 407 -16.07 4.88 19.87
C LEU A 407 -16.82 4.97 18.52
N ARG A 408 -16.85 3.88 17.75
CA ARG A 408 -17.63 3.81 16.50
C ARG A 408 -19.13 3.92 16.76
N ALA A 409 -19.65 3.31 17.82
CA ALA A 409 -21.04 3.42 18.23
C ALA A 409 -21.40 4.85 18.62
N HIS A 410 -20.52 5.55 19.36
CA HIS A 410 -20.70 6.96 19.71
C HIS A 410 -20.80 7.85 18.47
N VAL A 411 -19.91 7.69 17.50
CA VAL A 411 -19.96 8.45 16.23
C VAL A 411 -21.27 8.19 15.48
N ARG A 412 -21.72 6.94 15.40
CA ARG A 412 -23.00 6.60 14.72
C ARG A 412 -24.20 7.17 15.46
N LYS A 413 -24.24 7.05 16.78
CA LYS A 413 -25.37 7.47 17.63
C LYS A 413 -25.48 8.99 17.72
N TYR A 414 -24.35 9.68 17.88
CA TYR A 414 -24.28 11.12 18.09
C TYR A 414 -23.78 11.89 16.86
N GLY A 415 -23.86 11.29 15.67
CA GLY A 415 -23.53 11.94 14.39
C GLY A 415 -24.14 13.34 14.22
N PRO A 416 -25.42 13.58 14.58
CA PRO A 416 -26.02 14.92 14.53
C PRO A 416 -25.31 15.96 15.40
N VAL A 417 -24.70 15.56 16.54
CA VAL A 417 -23.93 16.47 17.41
C VAL A 417 -22.67 16.94 16.69
N MET A 418 -21.95 16.01 16.07
CA MET A 418 -20.74 16.31 15.27
C MET A 418 -21.10 17.21 14.08
N GLN A 419 -22.14 16.84 13.32
CA GLN A 419 -22.59 17.62 12.17
C GLN A 419 -22.96 19.06 12.56
N ARG A 420 -23.73 19.24 13.63
CA ARG A 420 -24.13 20.56 14.09
C ARG A 420 -22.91 21.42 14.45
N TYR A 421 -21.96 20.86 15.20
CA TYR A 421 -20.73 21.55 15.58
C TYR A 421 -19.92 22.00 14.35
N TYR A 422 -19.67 21.08 13.41
CA TYR A 422 -18.83 21.37 12.25
C TYR A 422 -19.50 22.25 11.19
N VAL A 423 -20.83 22.19 11.02
CA VAL A 423 -21.55 23.15 10.15
C VAL A 423 -21.42 24.57 10.71
N GLN A 424 -21.56 24.73 12.03
CA GLN A 424 -21.35 26.03 12.67
C GLN A 424 -19.90 26.50 12.51
N TYR A 425 -18.93 25.61 12.70
CA TYR A 425 -17.51 25.90 12.53
C TYR A 425 -17.20 26.38 11.10
N LEU A 426 -17.70 25.66 10.08
CA LEU A 426 -17.52 25.97 8.66
C LEU A 426 -18.12 27.34 8.30
N SER A 427 -19.38 27.57 8.69
CA SER A 427 -20.10 28.80 8.34
C SER A 427 -19.64 30.04 9.12
N GLY A 428 -19.09 29.83 10.33
CA GLY A 428 -18.79 30.91 11.27
C GLY A 428 -17.32 31.30 11.29
N PHE A 429 -16.41 30.33 11.47
CA PHE A 429 -14.98 30.57 11.60
C PHE A 429 -14.24 30.36 10.28
N ASP A 430 -14.36 29.17 9.68
CA ASP A 430 -13.56 28.80 8.51
C ASP A 430 -13.86 29.71 7.31
N ALA A 431 -15.13 29.99 7.04
CA ALA A 431 -15.54 30.86 5.94
C ALA A 431 -14.95 32.28 6.06
N VAL A 432 -14.83 32.81 7.27
CA VAL A 432 -14.29 34.15 7.51
C VAL A 432 -12.78 34.16 7.26
N VAL A 433 -12.05 33.27 7.93
CA VAL A 433 -10.57 33.20 7.82
C VAL A 433 -10.15 32.86 6.38
N LEU A 434 -10.87 31.95 5.71
CA LEU A 434 -10.59 31.62 4.31
C LEU A 434 -10.83 32.81 3.38
N ASN A 435 -11.92 33.56 3.58
CA ASN A 435 -12.20 34.74 2.78
C ASN A 435 -11.15 35.84 2.99
N GLU A 436 -10.71 36.07 4.23
CA GLU A 436 -9.61 37.00 4.52
C GLU A 436 -8.32 36.60 3.79
N LEU A 437 -7.95 35.32 3.85
CA LEU A 437 -6.76 34.80 3.17
C LEU A 437 -6.85 34.98 1.64
N MET A 438 -8.01 34.72 1.03
CA MET A 438 -8.23 34.91 -0.41
C MET A 438 -8.11 36.39 -0.83
N CYS A 439 -8.58 37.32 -0.01
CA CYS A 439 -8.45 38.74 -0.29
C CYS A 439 -6.97 39.17 -0.35
N PHE A 440 -6.11 38.61 0.51
CA PHE A 440 -4.66 38.90 0.49
C PHE A 440 -3.93 38.35 -0.75
N LEU A 441 -4.46 37.33 -1.43
CA LEU A 441 -3.86 36.80 -2.65
C LEU A 441 -4.21 37.61 -3.91
N SER A 442 -5.24 38.45 -3.83
CA SER A 442 -5.75 39.25 -4.95
C SER A 442 -5.17 40.68 -4.99
N ALA A 443 -4.47 41.08 -3.92
CA ALA A 443 -3.76 42.35 -3.77
C ALA A 443 -2.26 42.11 -3.97
#